data_AF-A0A947MJB5-F1
#
_entry.id   AF-A0A947MJB5-F1
#
_cell.length_a   1.000
_cell.length_b   1.000
_cell.length_c   1.000
_cell.angle_alpha   90.00
_cell.angle_beta   90.00
_cell.angle_gamma   90.00
#
_symmetry.space_group_name_H-M   'P 1'
#
loop_
_entity.id
_entity.type
_entity.pdbx_description
1 polymer ?
#
loop_
_entity_poly.entity_id
_entity_poly.type
_entity_poly.pdbx_seq_one_letter_code
_entity_poly.pdbx_strand_id
1 'polypeptide(L)'
;MLKARLLVCLSLCLTPYLSLSGCQGSAVLSAQGLPPASGHSPALAQTQLLNANSTRSAFRFPEDWQGVWRGNCSNTGPGGKQTYAPVQMNLTILPQTNQRWQWKIEYISGEKQVRDYLLKPVDAAKGHWLIDENNGILLDNFSINGGLILEAFTVGPTLIHGRHQRLDGNLLKVELTSYSLQGDRKSGAEPYPVSSLKLMSLQDCDLKRSTS
;
A
#
# COMPACT_ATOMS: atom_id res chain seq x y z
N MET A 1 17.41 30.78 18.21
CA MET A 1 16.33 31.12 17.26
C MET A 1 16.68 30.52 15.91
N LEU A 2 16.16 29.34 15.58
CA LEU A 2 16.42 28.70 14.29
C LEU A 2 15.10 28.18 13.71
N LYS A 3 14.61 28.88 12.68
CA LYS A 3 13.41 28.56 11.91
C LYS A 3 13.67 27.30 11.08
N ALA A 4 13.09 26.16 11.47
CA ALA A 4 13.01 24.98 10.61
C ALA A 4 11.99 25.24 9.51
N ARG A 5 12.44 25.19 8.25
CA ARG A 5 11.61 25.35 7.06
C ARG A 5 10.75 24.12 6.86
N LEU A 6 9.47 24.24 7.20
CA LEU A 6 8.40 23.32 6.88
C LEU A 6 7.75 23.78 5.56
N LEU A 7 8.36 23.45 4.42
CA LEU A 7 7.77 23.55 3.08
C LEU A 7 7.98 22.14 2.49
N VAL A 8 6.97 21.36 2.11
CA VAL A 8 6.03 21.64 1.03
C VAL A 8 4.78 20.78 1.27
N CYS A 9 3.63 21.41 1.49
CA CYS A 9 2.33 20.77 1.36
C CYS A 9 1.31 21.87 1.01
N LEU A 10 0.37 21.57 0.12
CA LEU A 10 -0.67 22.44 -0.47
C LEU A 10 -0.26 23.33 -1.65
N SER A 11 -0.72 22.96 -2.85
CA SER A 11 -1.35 23.93 -3.74
C SER A 11 -2.41 23.30 -4.67
N LEU A 12 -3.64 23.82 -4.54
CA LEU A 12 -4.72 23.97 -5.54
C LEU A 12 -5.68 22.80 -5.89
N CYS A 13 -6.92 23.01 -5.42
CA CYS A 13 -8.20 22.46 -5.87
C CYS A 13 -8.57 23.09 -7.24
N LEU A 14 -9.32 22.46 -8.16
CA LEU A 14 -10.79 22.55 -8.24
C LEU A 14 -11.37 21.66 -9.39
N THR A 15 -12.26 20.75 -8.99
CA THR A 15 -13.60 20.35 -9.52
C THR A 15 -13.89 19.74 -10.93
N PRO A 16 -14.97 18.92 -11.04
CA PRO A 16 -15.16 17.79 -11.99
C PRO A 16 -16.48 17.81 -12.80
N TYR A 17 -16.78 16.87 -13.71
CA TYR A 17 -18.14 16.44 -14.14
C TYR A 17 -18.04 15.03 -14.81
N LEU A 18 -18.72 13.97 -14.28
CA LEU A 18 -19.96 13.29 -14.77
C LEU A 18 -19.80 12.55 -16.14
N SER A 19 -20.35 11.37 -16.45
CA SER A 19 -21.49 10.58 -15.95
C SER A 19 -21.39 9.07 -16.34
N LEU A 20 -22.38 8.28 -15.91
CA LEU A 20 -22.54 6.81 -15.90
C LEU A 20 -23.35 6.24 -17.08
N SER A 21 -23.37 4.89 -17.13
CA SER A 21 -24.38 3.94 -17.67
C SER A 21 -24.27 3.53 -19.15
N GLY A 22 -24.53 2.29 -19.59
CA GLY A 22 -24.98 1.03 -18.96
C GLY A 22 -25.20 -0.03 -20.07
N CYS A 23 -25.15 -1.33 -19.76
CA CYS A 23 -25.49 -2.40 -20.71
C CYS A 23 -26.26 -3.55 -20.01
N GLN A 24 -27.49 -3.80 -20.47
CA GLN A 24 -28.23 -5.06 -20.38
C GLN A 24 -28.27 -5.61 -21.82
N GLY A 25 -28.12 -6.88 -22.16
CA GLY A 25 -28.52 -8.12 -21.50
C GLY A 25 -29.64 -8.75 -22.33
N SER A 26 -29.39 -9.89 -22.99
CA SER A 26 -30.42 -10.91 -23.31
C SER A 26 -29.79 -12.13 -23.96
N ALA A 27 -30.05 -13.29 -23.36
CA ALA A 27 -29.76 -14.62 -23.87
C ALA A 27 -31.04 -15.22 -24.50
N VAL A 28 -30.88 -16.07 -25.51
CA VAL A 28 -31.96 -16.92 -26.03
C VAL A 28 -31.50 -18.37 -26.04
N LEU A 29 -32.33 -19.19 -25.40
CA LEU A 29 -32.24 -20.63 -25.21
C LEU A 29 -32.78 -21.35 -26.46
N SER A 30 -32.16 -22.46 -26.88
CA SER A 30 -32.85 -23.49 -27.66
C SER A 30 -32.20 -24.85 -27.42
N ALA A 31 -33.04 -25.84 -27.09
CA ALA A 31 -32.68 -27.18 -26.66
C ALA A 31 -33.38 -28.21 -27.54
N GLN A 32 -32.64 -29.14 -28.16
CA GLN A 32 -33.06 -30.47 -28.69
C GLN A 32 -31.74 -31.26 -28.96
N GLY A 33 -31.57 -32.58 -28.77
CA GLY A 33 -32.35 -33.69 -28.25
C GLY A 33 -31.38 -34.89 -28.02
N LEU A 34 -31.83 -35.90 -27.29
CA LEU A 34 -31.06 -37.08 -26.85
C LEU A 34 -31.59 -38.36 -27.52
N PRO A 35 -30.70 -39.28 -27.95
CA PRO A 35 -31.04 -40.70 -28.05
C PRO A 35 -29.95 -41.59 -27.38
N PRO A 36 -30.11 -42.93 -27.26
CA PRO A 36 -30.17 -43.61 -25.96
C PRO A 36 -28.90 -44.40 -25.60
N ALA A 37 -28.85 -44.80 -24.33
CA ALA A 37 -27.78 -45.53 -23.68
C ALA A 37 -27.62 -46.98 -24.20
N SER A 38 -26.39 -47.36 -24.50
CA SER A 38 -25.92 -48.75 -24.51
C SER A 38 -24.60 -48.82 -23.76
N GLY A 39 -24.57 -49.70 -22.75
CA GLY A 39 -23.50 -49.73 -21.75
C GLY A 39 -22.21 -50.34 -22.26
N HIS A 40 -21.09 -49.79 -21.81
CA HIS A 40 -19.82 -50.48 -21.57
C HIS A 40 -19.19 -49.80 -20.34
N SER A 41 -18.76 -50.56 -19.35
CA SER A 41 -17.89 -50.06 -18.29
C SER A 41 -16.47 -49.92 -18.84
N PRO A 42 -15.81 -48.78 -18.64
CA PRO A 42 -14.37 -48.75 -18.50
C PRO A 42 -14.01 -48.45 -17.05
N ALA A 43 -13.19 -49.32 -16.46
CA ALA A 43 -12.41 -49.00 -15.28
C ALA A 43 -11.58 -47.75 -15.59
N LEU A 44 -11.99 -46.61 -15.02
CA LEU A 44 -11.22 -45.37 -15.09
C LEU A 44 -10.40 -45.24 -13.81
N ALA A 45 -9.10 -45.28 -14.02
CA ALA A 45 -8.06 -44.95 -13.08
C ALA A 45 -8.46 -43.74 -12.23
N GLN A 46 -8.35 -43.89 -10.90
CA GLN A 46 -8.38 -42.76 -9.98
C GLN A 46 -7.10 -41.96 -10.18
N THR A 47 -7.10 -41.04 -11.14
CA THR A 47 -6.14 -39.94 -11.17
C THR A 47 -6.42 -39.09 -9.94
N GLN A 48 -5.61 -39.28 -8.90
CA GLN A 48 -5.58 -38.36 -7.76
C GLN A 48 -5.20 -36.98 -8.30
N LEU A 49 -6.18 -36.09 -8.37
CA LEU A 49 -5.94 -34.67 -8.57
C LEU A 49 -5.13 -34.19 -7.37
N LEU A 50 -3.84 -33.91 -7.59
CA LEU A 50 -3.03 -33.19 -6.62
C LEU A 50 -3.67 -31.80 -6.44
N ASN A 51 -4.41 -31.63 -5.34
CA ASN A 51 -4.78 -30.32 -4.83
C ASN A 51 -3.49 -29.57 -4.52
N ALA A 52 -2.96 -28.83 -5.49
CA ALA A 52 -2.02 -27.75 -5.24
C ALA A 52 -2.77 -26.61 -4.56
N ASN A 53 -3.15 -26.81 -3.30
CA ASN A 53 -3.41 -25.71 -2.39
C ASN A 53 -2.07 -25.02 -2.17
N SER A 54 -1.72 -24.12 -3.10
CA SER A 54 -0.69 -23.11 -2.90
C SER A 54 -1.21 -22.19 -1.81
N THR A 55 -1.07 -22.63 -0.55
CA THR A 55 -1.18 -21.78 0.62
C THR A 55 -0.01 -20.84 0.51
N ARG A 56 -0.25 -19.66 -0.09
CA ARG A 56 0.72 -18.57 -0.14
C ARG A 56 1.13 -18.30 1.31
N SER A 57 2.33 -18.75 1.67
CA SER A 57 2.88 -18.54 3.02
C SER A 57 2.83 -17.05 3.30
N ALA A 58 2.20 -16.67 4.40
CA ALA A 58 2.25 -15.29 4.87
C ALA A 58 3.72 -14.88 5.03
N PHE A 59 4.06 -13.67 4.59
CA PHE A 59 5.40 -13.12 4.83
C PHE A 59 5.61 -12.95 6.34
N ARG A 60 6.85 -13.08 6.80
CA ARG A 60 7.26 -12.73 8.17
C ARG A 60 7.85 -11.33 8.16
N PHE A 61 7.32 -10.47 9.03
CA PHE A 61 7.82 -9.12 9.18
C PHE A 61 8.62 -9.00 10.49
N PRO A 62 9.83 -8.43 10.46
CA PRO A 62 10.50 -7.81 9.31
C PRO A 62 11.43 -8.73 8.51
N GLU A 63 11.59 -10.00 8.88
CA GLU A 63 12.60 -10.91 8.33
C GLU A 63 12.55 -11.03 6.81
N ASP A 64 11.38 -11.30 6.26
CA ASP A 64 11.22 -11.50 4.82
C ASP A 64 11.18 -10.17 4.03
N TRP A 65 11.24 -9.03 4.74
CA TRP A 65 11.31 -7.68 4.18
C TRP A 65 12.74 -7.13 4.11
N GLN A 66 13.68 -7.77 4.80
CA GLN A 66 15.07 -7.31 4.83
C GLN A 66 15.68 -7.25 3.43
N GLY A 67 16.49 -6.23 3.16
CA GLY A 67 17.16 -5.99 1.89
C GLY A 67 17.15 -4.53 1.48
N VAL A 68 17.68 -4.27 0.29
CA VAL A 68 17.62 -2.96 -0.36
C VAL A 68 16.60 -3.00 -1.48
N TRP A 69 15.58 -2.17 -1.38
CA TRP A 69 14.50 -2.01 -2.33
C TRP A 69 14.73 -0.75 -3.14
N ARG A 70 14.58 -0.80 -4.46
CA ARG A 70 14.78 0.35 -5.33
C ARG A 70 13.67 0.45 -6.37
N GLY A 71 13.21 1.66 -6.65
CA GLY A 71 12.18 1.88 -7.65
C GLY A 71 11.88 3.35 -7.86
N ASN A 72 10.88 3.61 -8.68
CA ASN A 72 10.41 4.95 -8.98
C ASN A 72 9.12 5.22 -8.23
N CYS A 73 8.96 6.45 -7.77
CA CYS A 73 7.77 6.97 -7.16
C CYS A 73 7.16 8.04 -8.06
N SER A 74 5.84 8.04 -8.16
CA SER A 74 5.07 9.12 -8.77
C SER A 74 4.24 9.84 -7.72
N ASN A 75 3.94 11.12 -7.94
CA ASN A 75 3.07 11.90 -7.07
C ASN A 75 1.89 12.42 -7.87
N THR A 76 0.69 12.03 -7.47
CA THR A 76 -0.53 12.27 -8.24
C THR A 76 -1.59 12.89 -7.34
N GLY A 77 -2.23 13.96 -7.80
CA GLY A 77 -3.34 14.64 -7.13
C GLY A 77 -4.70 14.17 -7.65
N PRO A 78 -5.79 14.75 -7.11
CA PRO A 78 -7.13 14.52 -7.62
C PRO A 78 -7.23 14.74 -9.15
N GLY A 79 -7.92 13.83 -9.84
CA GLY A 79 -8.04 13.86 -11.30
C GLY A 79 -6.81 13.33 -12.06
N GLY A 80 -5.87 12.67 -11.40
CA GLY A 80 -4.71 12.05 -12.06
C GLY A 80 -3.59 13.04 -12.41
N LYS A 81 -3.70 14.29 -11.97
CA LYS A 81 -2.70 15.33 -12.26
C LYS A 81 -1.42 15.07 -11.48
N GLN A 82 -0.31 14.96 -12.17
CA GLN A 82 1.00 14.85 -11.54
C GLN A 82 1.32 16.13 -10.74
N THR A 83 1.63 15.99 -9.45
CA THR A 83 1.89 17.11 -8.54
C THR A 83 3.38 17.44 -8.41
N TYR A 84 4.25 16.44 -8.56
CA TYR A 84 5.71 16.58 -8.54
C TYR A 84 6.35 15.67 -9.59
N ALA A 85 7.57 16.01 -10.01
CA ALA A 85 8.37 15.14 -10.87
C ALA A 85 8.57 13.75 -10.22
N PRO A 86 8.67 12.67 -11.00
CA PRO A 86 8.93 11.34 -10.44
C PRO A 86 10.29 11.33 -9.74
N VAL A 87 10.40 10.56 -8.67
CA VAL A 87 11.63 10.46 -7.88
C VAL A 87 12.04 9.01 -7.76
N GLN A 88 13.35 8.73 -7.80
CA GLN A 88 13.83 7.40 -7.48
C GLN A 88 13.90 7.26 -5.96
N MET A 89 13.40 6.14 -5.43
CA MET A 89 13.43 5.81 -4.01
C MET A 89 14.23 4.55 -3.78
N ASN A 90 15.11 4.59 -2.77
CA ASN A 90 15.65 3.40 -2.15
C ASN A 90 15.08 3.25 -0.74
N LEU A 91 14.70 2.04 -0.35
CA LEU A 91 14.38 1.67 1.02
C LEU A 91 15.31 0.54 1.46
N THR A 92 16.08 0.78 2.51
CA THR A 92 16.97 -0.22 3.11
C THR A 92 16.39 -0.69 4.43
N ILE A 93 16.13 -2.01 4.53
CA ILE A 93 15.64 -2.68 5.73
C ILE A 93 16.69 -3.70 6.14
N LEU A 94 17.48 -3.43 7.18
CA LEU A 94 18.57 -4.32 7.59
C LEU A 94 18.63 -4.41 9.11
N PRO A 95 18.96 -5.59 9.68
CA PRO A 95 19.17 -5.69 11.13
C PRO A 95 20.35 -4.81 11.56
N GLN A 96 20.20 -4.09 12.68
CA GLN A 96 21.30 -3.32 13.29
C GLN A 96 21.77 -3.94 14.61
N THR A 97 20.82 -4.21 15.51
CA THR A 97 21.08 -4.80 16.83
C THR A 97 19.94 -5.74 17.19
N ASN A 98 20.00 -6.42 18.35
CA ASN A 98 18.92 -7.27 18.82
C ASN A 98 17.59 -6.49 18.80
N GLN A 99 16.65 -6.96 17.95
CA GLN A 99 15.32 -6.40 17.78
C GLN A 99 15.26 -4.95 17.25
N ARG A 100 16.27 -4.48 16.51
CA ARG A 100 16.21 -3.20 15.79
C ARG A 100 16.68 -3.37 14.36
N TRP A 101 15.97 -2.71 13.45
CA TRP A 101 16.31 -2.68 12.04
C TRP A 101 16.52 -1.23 11.60
N GLN A 102 17.48 -1.01 10.72
CA GLN A 102 17.53 0.19 9.92
C GLN A 102 16.29 0.24 9.04
N TRP A 103 15.67 1.42 8.98
CA TRP A 103 14.61 1.76 8.03
C TRP A 103 15.03 3.02 7.30
N LYS A 104 15.93 2.88 6.33
CA LYS A 104 16.54 4.03 5.66
C LYS A 104 15.88 4.28 4.31
N ILE A 105 15.33 5.48 4.14
CA ILE A 105 14.76 5.94 2.87
C ILE A 105 15.71 6.94 2.22
N GLU A 106 15.94 6.78 0.92
CA GLU A 106 16.70 7.72 0.11
C GLU A 106 15.86 8.14 -1.08
N TYR A 107 15.50 9.43 -1.16
CA TYR A 107 14.87 10.02 -2.34
C TYR A 107 15.93 10.69 -3.20
N ILE A 108 15.96 10.35 -4.48
CA ILE A 108 16.94 10.82 -5.45
C ILE A 108 16.18 11.61 -6.51
N SER A 109 16.23 12.95 -6.38
CA SER A 109 15.62 13.89 -7.31
C SER A 109 16.44 15.18 -7.35
N GLY A 110 17.46 15.20 -8.21
CA GLY A 110 18.52 16.20 -8.13
C GLY A 110 19.42 15.92 -6.91
N GLU A 111 19.22 16.65 -5.81
CA GLU A 111 19.92 16.38 -4.56
C GLU A 111 19.32 15.17 -3.81
N LYS A 112 20.19 14.34 -3.25
CA LYS A 112 19.81 13.16 -2.50
C LYS A 112 19.30 13.56 -1.11
N GLN A 113 18.06 13.21 -0.80
CA GLN A 113 17.50 13.35 0.54
C GLN A 113 17.52 12.01 1.27
N VAL A 114 18.13 11.98 2.45
CA VAL A 114 18.24 10.77 3.28
C VAL A 114 17.37 10.91 4.52
N ARG A 115 16.71 9.81 4.87
CA ARG A 115 15.93 9.59 6.09
C ARG A 115 16.45 8.32 6.74
N ASP A 116 17.30 8.45 7.77
CA ASP A 116 17.94 7.32 8.44
C ASP A 116 17.17 6.95 9.71
N TYR A 117 16.05 6.23 9.52
CA TYR A 117 15.14 5.88 10.60
C TYR A 117 15.45 4.49 11.18
N LEU A 118 14.82 4.18 12.31
CA LEU A 118 14.90 2.87 12.96
C LEU A 118 13.52 2.23 13.06
N LEU A 119 13.42 0.95 12.73
CA LEU A 119 12.26 0.12 13.01
C LEU A 119 12.47 -0.64 14.32
N LYS A 120 11.50 -0.57 15.23
CA LYS A 120 11.53 -1.20 16.56
C LYS A 120 10.20 -1.91 16.86
N PRO A 121 10.20 -3.08 17.52
CA PRO A 121 8.96 -3.71 17.97
C PRO A 121 8.40 -2.95 19.17
N VAL A 122 7.07 -2.80 19.21
CA VAL A 122 6.34 -2.36 20.41
C VAL A 122 5.59 -3.54 21.01
N ASP A 123 4.78 -4.22 20.19
CA ASP A 123 4.11 -5.48 20.51
C ASP A 123 4.06 -6.33 19.23
N ALA A 124 5.16 -7.03 18.94
CA ALA A 124 5.31 -7.81 17.71
C ALA A 124 4.25 -8.92 17.56
N ALA A 125 3.71 -9.43 18.68
CA ALA A 125 2.63 -10.43 18.68
C ALA A 125 1.31 -9.85 18.16
N LYS A 126 1.07 -8.55 18.37
CA LYS A 126 -0.06 -7.80 17.77
C LYS A 126 0.29 -7.11 16.46
N GLY A 127 1.50 -7.35 15.94
CA GLY A 127 2.01 -6.68 14.76
C GLY A 127 2.25 -5.19 14.95
N HIS A 128 2.40 -4.69 16.18
CA HIS A 128 2.65 -3.26 16.44
C HIS A 128 4.15 -2.95 16.46
N TRP A 129 4.55 -2.06 15.56
CA TRP A 129 5.92 -1.61 15.33
C TRP A 129 6.00 -0.09 15.34
N LEU A 130 7.21 0.41 15.52
CA LEU A 130 7.52 1.82 15.58
C LEU A 130 8.60 2.15 14.55
N ILE A 131 8.37 3.18 13.74
CA ILE A 131 9.42 3.86 12.98
C ILE A 131 9.83 5.10 13.78
N ASP A 132 11.08 5.13 14.21
CA ASP A 132 11.70 6.24 14.94
C ASP A 132 12.55 7.06 13.98
N GLU A 133 12.19 8.32 13.78
CA GLU A 133 12.89 9.22 12.87
C GLU A 133 14.20 9.80 13.44
N ASN A 134 14.57 9.45 14.68
CA ASN A 134 15.74 9.97 15.41
C ASN A 134 15.75 11.49 15.61
N ASN A 135 14.57 12.12 15.59
CA ASN A 135 14.38 13.55 15.79
C ASN A 135 13.24 13.85 16.81
N GLY A 136 12.81 12.83 17.54
CA GLY A 136 11.66 12.90 18.47
C GLY A 136 10.31 12.55 17.84
N ILE A 137 10.25 12.30 16.52
CA ILE A 137 9.05 11.82 15.83
C ILE A 137 9.04 10.29 15.84
N LEU A 138 7.94 9.73 16.31
CA LEU A 138 7.67 8.30 16.39
C LEU A 138 6.40 8.01 15.59
N LEU A 139 6.47 7.06 14.66
CA LEU A 139 5.36 6.69 13.78
C LEU A 139 4.91 5.26 14.09
N ASP A 140 3.68 5.12 14.55
CA ASP A 140 3.05 3.81 14.79
C ASP A 140 2.73 3.11 13.47
N ASN A 141 3.14 1.84 13.39
CA ASN A 141 3.02 0.99 12.22
C ASN A 141 2.43 -0.36 12.62
N PHE A 142 1.46 -0.86 11.87
CA PHE A 142 0.81 -2.14 12.14
C PHE A 142 1.02 -3.13 10.99
N SER A 143 1.74 -4.21 11.29
CA SER A 143 1.96 -5.34 10.39
C SER A 143 0.76 -6.28 10.42
N ILE A 144 0.09 -6.42 9.28
CA ILE A 144 -1.08 -7.27 9.09
C ILE A 144 -0.63 -8.51 8.31
N ASN A 145 -0.72 -9.68 8.96
CA ASN A 145 -0.31 -10.97 8.40
C ASN A 145 1.12 -10.96 7.80
N GLY A 146 1.99 -10.07 8.30
CA GLY A 146 3.38 -9.86 7.88
C GLY A 146 3.62 -9.40 6.44
N GLY A 147 2.60 -9.38 5.57
CA GLY A 147 2.72 -8.93 4.17
C GLY A 147 2.29 -7.48 3.93
N LEU A 148 1.69 -6.83 4.92
CA LEU A 148 1.15 -5.48 4.82
C LEU A 148 1.53 -4.69 6.07
N ILE A 149 1.98 -3.45 5.91
CA ILE A 149 2.15 -2.48 7.00
C ILE A 149 1.23 -1.32 6.71
N LEU A 150 0.44 -0.93 7.72
CA LEU A 150 -0.39 0.26 7.69
C LEU A 150 0.09 1.24 8.75
N GLU A 151 0.09 2.51 8.39
CA GLU A 151 0.37 3.62 9.30
C GLU A 151 -0.60 4.76 9.02
N ALA A 152 -0.90 5.53 10.06
CA ALA A 152 -1.68 6.74 9.95
C ALA A 152 -1.19 7.75 10.97
N PHE A 153 -0.86 8.95 10.53
CA PHE A 153 -0.39 10.01 11.41
C PHE A 153 -0.73 11.38 10.82
N THR A 154 -0.71 12.40 11.67
CA THR A 154 -0.98 13.77 11.25
C THR A 154 0.26 14.63 11.39
N VAL A 155 0.53 15.46 10.39
CA VAL A 155 1.56 16.51 10.44
C VAL A 155 0.88 17.83 10.13
N GLY A 156 0.71 18.68 11.15
CA GLY A 156 -0.09 19.89 11.02
C GLY A 156 -1.53 19.58 10.57
N PRO A 157 -2.06 20.24 9.52
CA PRO A 157 -3.43 20.02 9.02
C PRO A 157 -3.53 18.85 8.02
N THR A 158 -2.53 17.98 7.93
CA THR A 158 -2.50 16.88 6.95
C THR A 158 -2.54 15.55 7.67
N LEU A 159 -3.49 14.68 7.30
CA LEU A 159 -3.47 13.26 7.63
C LEU A 159 -2.72 12.52 6.54
N ILE A 160 -1.75 11.70 6.92
CA ILE A 160 -1.02 10.80 6.02
C ILE A 160 -1.40 9.38 6.41
N HIS A 161 -1.82 8.60 5.42
CA HIS A 161 -2.03 7.17 5.54
C HIS A 161 -1.01 6.45 4.67
N GLY A 162 -0.14 5.69 5.30
CA GLY A 162 0.88 4.90 4.63
C GLY A 162 0.48 3.44 4.51
N ARG A 163 0.79 2.86 3.36
CA ARG A 163 0.62 1.44 3.07
C ARG A 163 1.88 0.91 2.42
N HIS A 164 2.52 -0.03 3.09
CA HIS A 164 3.62 -0.79 2.50
C HIS A 164 3.15 -2.22 2.31
N GLN A 165 3.24 -2.77 1.11
CA GLN A 165 2.78 -4.12 0.80
C GLN A 165 3.86 -4.93 0.12
N ARG A 166 4.28 -6.00 0.77
CA ARG A 166 5.13 -7.01 0.19
C ARG A 166 4.32 -7.89 -0.74
N LEU A 167 4.78 -8.00 -1.98
CA LEU A 167 4.22 -8.86 -3.00
C LEU A 167 5.24 -9.94 -3.38
N ASP A 168 4.73 -11.04 -3.95
CA ASP A 168 5.57 -12.08 -4.55
C ASP A 168 6.50 -11.48 -5.62
N GLY A 169 7.57 -12.20 -5.97
CA GLY A 169 8.47 -11.75 -7.04
C GLY A 169 9.34 -10.54 -6.68
N ASN A 170 9.69 -10.37 -5.39
CA ASN A 170 10.60 -9.31 -4.95
C ASN A 170 10.13 -7.89 -5.25
N LEU A 171 8.81 -7.68 -5.22
CA LEU A 171 8.17 -6.37 -5.29
C LEU A 171 7.68 -5.90 -3.91
N LEU A 172 7.92 -4.63 -3.60
CA LEU A 172 7.38 -3.91 -2.45
C LEU A 172 6.67 -2.67 -2.98
N LYS A 173 5.34 -2.62 -2.80
CA LYS A 173 4.54 -1.45 -3.15
C LYS A 173 4.46 -0.51 -1.95
N VAL A 174 4.72 0.77 -2.17
CA VAL A 174 4.66 1.81 -1.13
C VAL A 174 3.72 2.89 -1.58
N GLU A 175 2.68 3.14 -0.80
CA GLU A 175 1.69 4.18 -1.05
C GLU A 175 1.59 5.11 0.16
N LEU A 176 1.77 6.41 -0.04
CA LEU A 176 1.48 7.44 0.96
C LEU A 176 0.35 8.33 0.45
N THR A 177 -0.80 8.23 1.09
CA THR A 177 -1.96 9.07 0.76
C THR A 177 -2.06 10.21 1.75
N SER A 178 -2.08 11.45 1.25
CA SER A 178 -2.22 12.66 2.06
C SER A 178 -3.62 13.26 1.90
N TYR A 179 -4.27 13.54 3.02
CA TYR A 179 -5.56 14.20 3.10
C TYR A 179 -5.46 15.50 3.87
N SER A 180 -6.21 16.52 3.43
CA SER A 180 -6.38 17.73 4.21
C SER A 180 -7.44 17.52 5.29
N LEU A 181 -7.10 17.89 6.53
CA LEU A 181 -8.02 18.01 7.65
C LEU A 181 -8.79 19.34 7.62
N GLN A 182 -8.51 20.21 6.65
CA GLN A 182 -9.20 21.49 6.45
C GLN A 182 -10.19 21.41 5.30
N GLY A 183 -11.35 22.03 5.48
CA GLY A 183 -12.40 22.04 4.46
C GLY A 183 -13.01 20.66 4.21
N ASP A 184 -13.14 19.86 5.26
CA ASP A 184 -13.84 18.58 5.21
C ASP A 184 -15.31 18.80 4.84
N ARG A 185 -15.85 17.89 4.04
CA ARG A 185 -17.29 17.87 3.77
C ARG A 185 -17.97 17.12 4.91
N LYS A 186 -18.84 17.81 5.64
CA LYS A 186 -19.67 17.22 6.68
C LYS A 186 -21.02 16.79 6.13
N SER A 187 -21.49 15.63 6.53
CA SER A 187 -22.81 15.09 6.20
C SER A 187 -23.28 14.11 7.28
N GLY A 188 -24.51 13.61 7.15
CA GLY A 188 -25.11 12.74 8.17
C GLY A 188 -25.84 13.54 9.26
N ALA A 189 -26.79 12.88 9.89
CA ALA A 189 -27.52 13.41 11.05
C ALA A 189 -26.98 12.77 12.33
N GLU A 190 -27.34 13.36 13.46
CA GLU A 190 -27.04 12.77 14.77
C GLU A 190 -27.61 11.34 14.90
N PRO A 191 -26.92 10.44 15.64
CA PRO A 191 -25.69 10.67 16.40
C PRO A 191 -24.40 10.38 15.61
N TYR A 192 -24.48 10.25 14.27
CA TYR A 192 -23.38 9.78 13.43
C TYR A 192 -23.05 10.78 12.29
N PRO A 193 -22.63 12.02 12.60
CA PRO A 193 -22.09 12.90 11.59
C PRO A 193 -20.81 12.30 10.99
N VAL A 194 -20.60 12.53 9.70
CA VAL A 194 -19.48 12.02 8.91
C VAL A 194 -18.70 13.19 8.34
N SER A 195 -17.37 13.11 8.45
CA SER A 195 -16.43 14.02 7.79
C SER A 195 -15.73 13.30 6.64
N SER A 196 -15.90 13.81 5.42
CA SER A 196 -15.14 13.37 4.25
C SER A 196 -13.95 14.29 4.02
N LEU A 197 -12.74 13.73 4.18
CA LEU A 197 -11.49 14.45 4.00
C LEU A 197 -11.14 14.63 2.52
N LYS A 198 -10.46 15.72 2.21
CA LYS A 198 -10.05 16.03 0.83
C LYS A 198 -8.70 15.42 0.52
N LEU A 199 -8.65 14.53 -0.48
CA LEU A 199 -7.39 14.01 -1.03
C LEU A 199 -6.53 15.17 -1.54
N MET A 200 -5.28 15.20 -1.13
CA MET A 200 -4.27 16.15 -1.60
C MET A 200 -3.35 15.50 -2.62
N SER A 201 -2.79 14.35 -2.27
CA SER A 201 -1.84 13.63 -3.11
C SER A 201 -1.77 12.16 -2.73
N LEU A 202 -1.41 11.34 -3.71
CA LEU A 202 -0.97 9.96 -3.58
C LEU A 202 0.48 9.91 -4.09
N GLN A 203 1.40 9.51 -3.22
CA GLN A 203 2.69 9.01 -3.65
C GLN A 203 2.56 7.50 -3.84
N ASP A 204 2.89 6.98 -5.02
CA ASP A 204 2.87 5.55 -5.32
C ASP A 204 4.25 5.12 -5.84
N CYS A 205 4.82 4.08 -5.25
CA CYS A 205 6.13 3.56 -5.57
C CYS A 205 6.09 2.03 -5.73
N ASP A 206 6.69 1.55 -6.82
CA ASP A 206 6.93 0.12 -7.02
C ASP A 206 8.44 -0.16 -6.86
N LEU A 207 8.81 -0.77 -5.74
CA LEU A 207 10.21 -1.02 -5.38
C LEU A 207 10.57 -2.49 -5.59
N LYS A 208 11.63 -2.76 -6.35
CA LYS A 208 12.16 -4.11 -6.52
C LYS A 208 13.32 -4.35 -5.58
N ARG A 209 13.41 -5.56 -5.00
CA ARG A 209 14.59 -5.95 -4.22
C ARG A 209 15.80 -5.98 -5.16
N SER A 210 16.87 -5.30 -4.78
CA SER A 210 18.15 -5.45 -5.45
C SER A 210 18.68 -6.86 -5.21
N THR A 211 19.04 -7.54 -6.28
CA THR A 211 20.01 -8.62 -6.19
C THR A 211 21.38 -8.00 -5.95
N SER A 212 22.15 -8.57 -5.03
CA SER A 212 23.58 -8.31 -4.87
C SER A 212 24.35 -8.82 -6.07
#